data_AF-A0A4R8QM01-F1
#
_entry.id   AF-A0A4R8QM01-F1
#
_cell.length_a   1.000
_cell.length_b   1.000
_cell.length_c   1.000
_cell.angle_alpha   90.00
_cell.angle_beta   90.00
_cell.angle_gamma   90.00
#
_symmetry.space_group_name_H-M   'P 1'
#
loop_
_entity.id
_entity.type
_entity.pdbx_description
1 polymer ?
#
loop_
_entity_poly.entity_id
_entity_poly.type
_entity_poly.pdbx_seq_one_letter_code
_entity_poly.pdbx_strand_id
1 'polypeptide(L)'
;MSQKVYTRRHPAGYGLEKSLEAVRNPTAEPVPIPKPTGDVESLKQDGDSFTLSSFTYEDAFELGHLLHARLLPFARVNKKPTVISIALANNSQVLFQTAVGPGSLPDNESWIQRKRNSVLRWGASSWLLHNKFQGDEAKFAATFSLGPEQAGKYAIHGGGVPIRVKGVEGIIAVVVVSGLKQDEDHGVIVDVIKSNWE
;
A
#
# COMPACT_ATOMS: atom_id res chain seq x y z
N MET A 1 -23.16 -5.89 7.53
CA MET A 1 -22.15 -6.26 8.54
C MET A 1 -21.45 -5.00 9.00
N SER A 2 -21.18 -4.83 10.29
CA SER A 2 -20.43 -3.66 10.77
C SER A 2 -19.00 -3.72 10.22
N GLN A 3 -18.54 -2.64 9.59
CA GLN A 3 -17.16 -2.56 9.10
C GLN A 3 -16.18 -2.70 10.28
N LYS A 4 -15.20 -3.59 10.16
CA LYS A 4 -14.15 -3.75 11.18
C LYS A 4 -13.36 -2.44 11.30
N VAL A 5 -13.17 -1.98 12.53
CA VAL A 5 -12.41 -0.77 12.86
C VAL A 5 -11.13 -1.20 13.55
N TYR A 6 -10.00 -0.79 13.00
CA TYR A 6 -8.67 -1.21 13.40
C TYR A 6 -8.01 -0.14 14.29
N THR A 7 -7.46 -0.54 15.43
CA THR A 7 -6.73 0.35 16.35
C THR A 7 -5.26 -0.07 16.43
N ARG A 8 -4.35 0.90 16.43
CA ARG A 8 -2.91 0.65 16.52
C ARG A 8 -2.60 -0.11 17.81
N ARG A 9 -1.92 -1.26 17.73
CA ARG A 9 -1.59 -2.08 18.92
C ARG A 9 -0.40 -1.55 19.70
N HIS A 10 0.56 -0.98 18.97
CA HIS A 10 1.84 -0.60 19.53
C HIS A 10 1.95 0.92 19.76
N PRO A 11 2.70 1.37 20.77
CA PRO A 11 3.00 2.79 20.94
C PRO A 11 3.87 3.30 19.79
N ALA A 12 3.92 4.62 19.64
CA ALA A 12 4.86 5.26 18.73
C ALA A 12 6.31 4.88 19.09
N GLY A 13 7.15 4.70 18.08
CA GLY A 13 8.53 4.21 18.16
C GLY A 13 8.69 2.72 17.82
N TYR A 14 7.65 1.91 17.94
CA TYR A 14 7.75 0.45 17.74
C TYR A 14 8.19 0.07 16.32
N GLY A 15 7.57 0.67 15.30
CA GLY A 15 7.93 0.45 13.90
C GLY A 15 9.37 0.84 13.64
N LEU A 16 9.84 1.96 14.22
CA LEU A 16 11.22 2.41 14.09
C LEU A 16 12.20 1.40 14.72
N GLU A 17 11.88 0.84 15.88
CA GLU A 17 12.66 -0.25 16.50
C GLU A 17 12.77 -1.45 15.56
N LYS A 18 11.65 -1.89 14.97
CA LYS A 18 11.64 -3.00 13.98
C LYS A 18 12.45 -2.69 12.73
N SER A 19 12.37 -1.46 12.24
CA SER A 19 13.19 -1.01 11.12
C SER A 19 14.68 -1.05 11.48
N LEU A 20 15.05 -0.63 12.70
CA LEU A 20 16.43 -0.65 13.18
C LEU A 20 16.97 -2.07 13.38
N GLU A 21 16.15 -2.96 13.95
CA GLU A 21 16.45 -4.40 14.06
C GLU A 21 16.75 -5.00 12.68
N ALA A 22 15.87 -4.76 11.69
CA ALA A 22 16.06 -5.24 10.32
C ALA A 22 17.33 -4.67 9.68
N VAL A 23 17.62 -3.37 9.88
CA VAL A 23 18.84 -2.74 9.37
C VAL A 23 20.09 -3.41 9.95
N ARG A 24 20.09 -3.69 11.26
CA ARG A 24 21.20 -4.31 12.00
C ARG A 24 21.35 -5.81 11.75
N ASN A 25 20.38 -6.47 11.14
CA ASN A 25 20.44 -7.88 10.76
C ASN A 25 20.39 -8.08 9.23
N PRO A 26 21.49 -7.85 8.50
CA PRO A 26 21.51 -7.83 7.04
C PRO A 26 21.32 -9.20 6.38
N THR A 27 21.48 -10.28 7.13
CA THR A 27 21.35 -11.67 6.65
C THR A 27 19.99 -12.28 7.01
N ALA A 28 19.07 -11.50 7.57
CA ALA A 28 17.72 -11.98 7.84
C ALA A 28 17.02 -12.37 6.52
N GLU A 29 16.51 -13.59 6.47
CA GLU A 29 15.75 -14.09 5.32
C GLU A 29 14.37 -13.41 5.24
N PRO A 30 13.87 -13.10 4.03
CA PRO A 30 12.54 -12.54 3.86
C PRO A 30 11.47 -13.57 4.22
N VAL A 31 10.58 -13.20 5.15
CA VAL A 31 9.37 -13.97 5.43
C VAL A 31 8.43 -13.87 4.23
N PRO A 32 7.88 -14.97 3.68
CA PRO A 32 6.95 -14.91 2.55
C PRO A 32 5.78 -13.95 2.77
N ILE A 33 5.40 -13.19 1.73
CA ILE A 33 4.23 -12.32 1.80
C ILE A 33 2.99 -13.17 1.47
N PRO A 34 1.95 -13.18 2.33
CA PRO A 34 0.71 -13.87 2.03
C PRO A 34 0.08 -13.32 0.74
N LYS A 35 -0.25 -14.21 -0.19
CA LYS A 35 -0.88 -13.82 -1.45
C LYS A 35 -2.30 -13.30 -1.18
N PRO A 36 -2.65 -12.07 -1.57
CA PRO A 36 -4.01 -11.59 -1.44
C PRO A 36 -4.95 -12.38 -2.36
N THR A 37 -6.21 -12.56 -1.94
CA THR A 37 -7.22 -13.20 -2.78
C THR A 37 -7.44 -12.39 -4.07
N GLY A 38 -7.73 -13.08 -5.17
CA GLY A 38 -8.17 -12.46 -6.43
C GLY A 38 -9.69 -12.39 -6.55
N ASP A 39 -10.43 -13.02 -5.64
CA ASP A 39 -11.88 -12.97 -5.62
C ASP A 39 -12.36 -11.58 -5.17
N VAL A 40 -13.16 -10.93 -6.01
CA VAL A 40 -13.58 -9.54 -5.85
C VAL A 40 -14.44 -9.35 -4.60
N GLU A 41 -15.32 -10.29 -4.29
CA GLU A 41 -16.20 -10.18 -3.12
C GLU A 41 -15.43 -10.40 -1.81
N SER A 42 -14.52 -11.35 -1.80
CA SER A 42 -13.61 -11.59 -0.68
C SER A 42 -12.70 -10.38 -0.42
N LEU A 43 -12.14 -9.77 -1.46
CA LEU A 43 -11.31 -8.56 -1.32
C LEU A 43 -12.06 -7.37 -0.73
N LYS A 44 -13.31 -7.13 -1.18
CA LYS A 44 -14.16 -6.06 -0.62
C LYS A 44 -14.43 -6.24 0.86
N GLN A 45 -14.57 -7.50 1.30
CA GLN A 45 -14.75 -7.82 2.72
C GLN A 45 -13.44 -7.68 3.49
N ASP A 46 -12.32 -8.05 2.86
CA ASP A 46 -11.04 -8.14 3.53
C ASP A 46 -9.84 -7.88 2.60
N GLY A 47 -9.14 -6.76 2.84
CA GLY A 47 -7.90 -6.41 2.15
C GLY A 47 -8.02 -5.39 1.03
N ASP A 48 -9.22 -4.94 0.64
CA ASP A 48 -9.38 -3.78 -0.25
C ASP A 48 -9.13 -2.44 0.46
N SER A 49 -9.54 -2.33 1.72
CA SER A 49 -9.38 -1.09 2.49
C SER A 49 -9.38 -1.33 3.99
N PHE A 50 -8.82 -0.37 4.72
CA PHE A 50 -8.76 -0.42 6.17
C PHE A 50 -9.40 0.82 6.78
N THR A 51 -10.37 0.61 7.67
CA THR A 51 -10.95 1.68 8.49
C THR A 51 -10.32 1.64 9.86
N LEU A 52 -9.63 2.71 10.23
CA LEU A 52 -8.94 2.84 11.50
C LEU A 52 -9.76 3.66 12.50
N SER A 53 -9.47 3.53 13.80
CA SER A 53 -10.03 4.40 14.83
C SER A 53 -9.47 5.83 14.78
N SER A 54 -8.22 5.97 14.35
CA SER A 54 -7.54 7.25 14.07
C SER A 54 -6.49 7.08 12.99
N PHE A 55 -6.10 8.18 12.33
CA PHE A 55 -4.92 8.23 11.47
C PHE A 55 -4.25 9.60 11.58
N THR A 56 -3.02 9.60 12.08
CA THR A 56 -2.21 10.79 12.36
C THR A 56 -0.84 10.66 11.68
N TYR A 57 0.01 11.68 11.82
CA TYR A 57 1.40 11.62 11.36
C TYR A 57 2.18 10.50 12.04
N GLU A 58 1.87 10.17 13.30
CA GLU A 58 2.48 9.05 14.01
C GLU A 58 2.07 7.71 13.38
N ASP A 59 0.81 7.54 12.99
CA ASP A 59 0.35 6.29 12.36
C ASP A 59 1.02 6.07 11.00
N ALA A 60 1.22 7.15 10.24
CA ALA A 60 1.98 7.10 9.00
C ALA A 60 3.46 6.75 9.24
N PHE A 61 4.08 7.32 10.26
CA PHE A 61 5.46 7.03 10.66
C PHE A 61 5.63 5.56 11.09
N GLU A 62 4.75 5.07 11.96
CA GLU A 62 4.75 3.68 12.43
C GLU A 62 4.56 2.69 11.28
N LEU A 63 3.53 2.91 10.46
CA LEU A 63 3.25 2.04 9.32
C LEU A 63 4.41 2.03 8.32
N GLY A 64 4.98 3.20 8.03
CA GLY A 64 6.12 3.35 7.13
C GLY A 64 7.34 2.55 7.59
N HIS A 65 7.68 2.61 8.88
CA HIS A 65 8.81 1.86 9.42
C HIS A 65 8.54 0.36 9.54
N LEU A 66 7.32 -0.06 9.87
CA LEU A 66 6.94 -1.47 9.86
C LEU A 66 7.03 -2.07 8.44
N LEU A 67 6.56 -1.35 7.43
CA LEU A 67 6.71 -1.73 6.03
C LEU A 67 8.18 -1.81 5.62
N HIS A 68 8.99 -0.81 6.01
CA HIS A 68 10.42 -0.82 5.74
C HIS A 68 11.10 -2.06 6.35
N ALA A 69 10.84 -2.36 7.63
CA ALA A 69 11.35 -3.55 8.31
C ALA A 69 10.95 -4.84 7.59
N ARG A 70 9.69 -4.93 7.14
CA ARG A 70 9.12 -6.08 6.45
C ARG A 70 9.73 -6.31 5.06
N LEU A 71 10.07 -5.23 4.36
CA LEU A 71 10.54 -5.25 2.96
C LEU A 71 12.06 -5.31 2.82
N LEU A 72 12.82 -4.83 3.81
CA LEU A 72 14.28 -4.75 3.73
C LEU A 72 14.98 -6.10 3.44
N PRO A 73 14.56 -7.24 4.02
CA PRO A 73 15.10 -8.55 3.65
C PRO A 73 14.95 -8.91 2.16
N PHE A 74 13.82 -8.56 1.52
CA PHE A 74 13.61 -8.80 0.10
C PHE A 74 14.58 -8.03 -0.77
N ALA A 75 14.87 -6.79 -0.41
CA ALA A 75 15.82 -5.97 -1.15
C ALA A 75 17.27 -6.48 -0.98
N ARG A 76 17.64 -6.95 0.22
CA ARG A 76 19.00 -7.40 0.53
C ARG A 76 19.30 -8.79 -0.02
N VAL A 77 18.44 -9.76 0.25
CA VAL A 77 18.65 -11.18 -0.09
C VAL A 77 18.19 -11.45 -1.51
N ASN A 78 16.96 -11.04 -1.85
CA ASN A 78 16.34 -11.37 -3.14
C ASN A 78 16.60 -10.33 -4.23
N LYS A 79 17.33 -9.24 -3.93
CA LYS A 79 17.63 -8.13 -4.84
C LYS A 79 16.38 -7.49 -5.46
N LYS A 80 15.30 -7.42 -4.68
CA LYS A 80 14.03 -6.78 -5.06
C LYS A 80 13.85 -5.46 -4.29
N PRO A 81 14.40 -4.32 -4.77
CA PRO A 81 14.19 -3.03 -4.12
C PRO A 81 12.74 -2.56 -4.30
N THR A 82 12.25 -1.80 -3.33
CA THR A 82 10.89 -1.24 -3.35
C THR A 82 10.89 0.22 -2.94
N VAL A 83 9.82 0.95 -3.23
CA VAL A 83 9.55 2.28 -2.65
C VAL A 83 8.22 2.22 -1.90
N ILE A 84 8.22 2.76 -0.68
CA ILE A 84 7.04 2.94 0.17
C ILE A 84 6.65 4.41 0.10
N SER A 85 5.38 4.72 -0.06
CA SER A 85 4.84 6.08 0.02
C SER A 85 3.51 6.09 0.77
N ILE A 86 3.37 6.99 1.74
CA ILE A 86 2.15 7.20 2.53
C ILE A 86 1.82 8.69 2.42
N ALA A 87 0.70 9.00 1.80
CA ALA A 87 0.30 10.38 1.53
C ALA A 87 -1.16 10.63 1.87
N LEU A 88 -1.46 11.83 2.35
CA LEU A 88 -2.83 12.26 2.62
C LEU A 88 -3.64 12.35 1.32
N ALA A 89 -4.95 12.09 1.44
CA ALA A 89 -5.87 12.13 0.32
C ALA A 89 -6.27 13.57 -0.06
N ASN A 90 -6.39 14.47 0.92
CA ASN A 90 -6.96 15.81 0.74
C ASN A 90 -6.03 16.80 0.03
N ASN A 91 -4.72 16.78 0.32
CA ASN A 91 -3.75 17.76 -0.15
C ASN A 91 -2.50 17.14 -0.79
N SER A 92 -2.45 15.81 -0.90
CA SER A 92 -1.29 15.08 -1.42
C SER A 92 0.01 15.26 -0.66
N GLN A 93 -0.04 15.76 0.58
CA GLN A 93 1.13 15.81 1.45
C GLN A 93 1.63 14.38 1.71
N VAL A 94 2.87 14.12 1.32
CA VAL A 94 3.58 12.89 1.65
C VAL A 94 4.00 12.96 3.11
N LEU A 95 3.56 11.99 3.89
CA LEU A 95 3.87 11.89 5.32
C LEU A 95 5.09 10.99 5.57
N PHE A 96 5.24 9.95 4.74
CA PHE A 96 6.36 9.02 4.79
C PHE A 96 6.66 8.53 3.39
N GLN A 97 7.91 8.61 2.96
CA GLN A 97 8.36 8.00 1.72
C GLN A 97 9.82 7.60 1.82
N THR A 98 10.13 6.37 1.39
CA THR A 98 11.49 5.87 1.39
C THR A 98 11.69 4.77 0.35
N ALA A 99 12.90 4.71 -0.22
CA ALA A 99 13.36 3.56 -0.96
C ALA A 99 13.88 2.50 0.02
N VAL A 100 13.62 1.23 -0.29
CA VAL A 100 14.03 0.07 0.49
C VAL A 100 15.07 -0.70 -0.29
N GLY A 101 16.33 -0.56 0.13
CA GLY A 101 17.50 -1.14 -0.52
C GLY A 101 17.92 -0.46 -1.84
N PRO A 102 19.08 -0.85 -2.39
CA PRO A 102 19.65 -0.22 -3.57
C PRO A 102 18.93 -0.66 -4.86
N GLY A 103 18.82 0.25 -5.82
CA GLY A 103 18.34 -0.05 -7.17
C GLY A 103 16.94 0.47 -7.53
N SER A 104 16.30 1.27 -6.67
CA SER A 104 15.11 2.03 -7.05
C SER A 104 15.41 3.04 -8.16
N LEU A 105 14.46 3.27 -9.06
CA LEU A 105 14.58 4.19 -10.20
C LEU A 105 13.51 5.29 -10.14
N PRO A 106 13.68 6.42 -10.84
CA PRO A 106 12.66 7.47 -10.91
C PRO A 106 11.27 7.00 -11.38
N ASP A 107 11.19 5.92 -12.17
CA ASP A 107 9.91 5.34 -12.62
C ASP A 107 9.05 4.83 -11.44
N ASN A 108 9.65 4.48 -10.30
CA ASN A 108 8.90 4.12 -9.10
C ASN A 108 7.95 5.25 -8.65
N GLU A 109 8.34 6.51 -8.82
CA GLU A 109 7.49 7.67 -8.49
C GLU A 109 6.27 7.74 -9.43
N SER A 110 6.46 7.47 -10.73
CA SER A 110 5.36 7.37 -11.68
C SER A 110 4.36 6.29 -11.27
N TRP A 111 4.84 5.10 -10.89
CA TRP A 111 3.99 4.03 -10.36
C TRP A 111 3.26 4.43 -9.08
N ILE A 112 3.93 5.12 -8.16
CA ILE A 112 3.32 5.61 -6.92
C ILE A 112 2.16 6.54 -7.23
N GLN A 113 2.38 7.56 -8.06
CA GLN A 113 1.35 8.51 -8.43
C GLN A 113 0.19 7.83 -9.16
N ARG A 114 0.46 6.92 -10.11
CA ARG A 114 -0.58 6.22 -10.89
C ARG A 114 -1.45 5.29 -10.03
N LYS A 115 -0.84 4.49 -9.14
CA LYS A 115 -1.57 3.63 -8.19
C LYS A 115 -2.40 4.50 -7.25
N ARG A 116 -1.80 5.56 -6.68
CA ARG A 116 -2.48 6.50 -5.78
C ARG A 116 -3.67 7.20 -6.42
N ASN A 117 -3.51 7.74 -7.63
CA ASN A 117 -4.59 8.38 -8.38
C ASN A 117 -5.77 7.43 -8.58
N SER A 118 -5.49 6.14 -8.79
CA SER A 118 -6.52 5.13 -8.95
C SER A 118 -7.27 4.88 -7.64
N VAL A 119 -6.53 4.75 -6.54
CA VAL A 119 -7.14 4.59 -5.21
C VAL A 119 -8.04 5.79 -4.87
N LEU A 120 -7.55 7.01 -5.08
CA LEU A 120 -8.28 8.23 -4.74
C LEU A 120 -9.55 8.40 -5.57
N ARG A 121 -9.49 8.15 -6.89
CA ARG A 121 -10.63 8.37 -7.79
C ARG A 121 -11.74 7.33 -7.60
N TRP A 122 -11.38 6.07 -7.40
CA TRP A 122 -12.37 4.98 -7.38
C TRP A 122 -12.66 4.43 -5.99
N GLY A 123 -11.98 4.91 -4.94
CA GLY A 123 -12.25 4.51 -3.58
C GLY A 123 -11.88 3.06 -3.26
N ALA A 124 -11.10 2.41 -4.11
CA ALA A 124 -10.76 0.99 -4.04
C ALA A 124 -9.24 0.83 -4.14
N SER A 125 -8.69 -0.21 -3.53
CA SER A 125 -7.30 -0.61 -3.78
C SER A 125 -7.04 -0.84 -5.26
N SER A 126 -5.82 -0.56 -5.69
CA SER A 126 -5.42 -0.83 -7.07
C SER A 126 -5.49 -2.33 -7.40
N TRP A 127 -5.39 -3.21 -6.39
CA TRP A 127 -5.58 -4.65 -6.55
C TRP A 127 -7.05 -5.05 -6.72
N LEU A 128 -8.00 -4.43 -6.01
CA LEU A 128 -9.42 -4.68 -6.28
C LEU A 128 -9.80 -4.25 -7.70
N LEU A 129 -9.29 -3.09 -8.14
CA LEU A 129 -9.45 -2.65 -9.53
C LEU A 129 -8.82 -3.63 -10.51
N HIS A 130 -7.61 -4.12 -10.23
CA HIS A 130 -6.96 -5.16 -11.03
C HIS A 130 -7.89 -6.34 -11.28
N ASN A 131 -8.40 -6.94 -10.21
CA ASN A 131 -9.21 -8.16 -10.28
C ASN A 131 -10.57 -7.93 -10.92
N LYS A 132 -11.20 -6.77 -10.66
CA LYS A 132 -12.46 -6.39 -11.30
C LYS A 132 -12.34 -6.28 -12.83
N PHE A 133 -11.18 -5.84 -13.31
CA PHE A 133 -10.90 -5.67 -14.73
C PHE A 133 -10.01 -6.78 -15.31
N GLN A 134 -9.67 -7.80 -14.53
CA GLN A 134 -8.78 -8.91 -14.92
C GLN A 134 -7.43 -8.42 -15.47
N GLY A 135 -6.94 -7.29 -14.96
CA GLY A 135 -5.71 -6.64 -15.43
C GLY A 135 -5.82 -5.91 -16.76
N ASP A 136 -7.00 -5.82 -17.37
CA ASP A 136 -7.21 -5.12 -18.64
C ASP A 136 -7.34 -3.60 -18.44
N GLU A 137 -6.22 -2.90 -18.54
CA GLU A 137 -6.15 -1.43 -18.44
C GLU A 137 -6.86 -0.71 -19.60
N ALA A 138 -6.98 -1.33 -20.78
CA ALA A 138 -7.69 -0.74 -21.92
C ALA A 138 -9.21 -0.77 -21.67
N LYS A 139 -9.74 -1.91 -21.20
CA LYS A 139 -11.13 -2.04 -20.76
C LYS A 139 -11.43 -1.11 -19.59
N PHE A 140 -10.52 -1.00 -18.64
CA PHE A 140 -10.64 -0.04 -17.52
C PHE A 140 -10.77 1.40 -18.04
N ALA A 141 -9.87 1.82 -18.93
CA ALA A 141 -9.89 3.16 -19.52
C ALA A 141 -11.19 3.41 -20.30
N ALA A 142 -11.63 2.46 -21.13
CA ALA A 142 -12.88 2.56 -21.88
C ALA A 142 -14.10 2.65 -20.96
N THR A 143 -14.14 1.85 -19.89
CA THR A 143 -15.25 1.83 -18.91
C THR A 143 -15.43 3.18 -18.20
N PHE A 144 -14.33 3.91 -17.96
CA PHE A 144 -14.35 5.21 -17.28
C PHE A 144 -14.13 6.40 -18.22
N SER A 145 -14.27 6.19 -19.54
CA SER A 145 -14.08 7.20 -20.57
C SER A 145 -12.76 7.98 -20.43
N LEU A 146 -11.67 7.29 -20.09
CA LEU A 146 -10.35 7.88 -19.99
C LEU A 146 -9.77 8.02 -21.40
N GLY A 147 -9.62 9.27 -21.87
CA GLY A 147 -8.89 9.54 -23.09
C GLY A 147 -7.40 9.13 -22.99
N PRO A 148 -6.68 9.03 -24.12
CA PRO A 148 -5.29 8.56 -24.17
C PRO A 148 -4.34 9.29 -23.21
N GLU A 149 -4.49 10.62 -23.09
CA GLU A 149 -3.67 11.45 -22.20
C GLU A 149 -3.97 11.26 -20.70
N GLN A 150 -5.16 10.76 -20.37
CA GLN A 150 -5.59 10.56 -18.99
C GLN A 150 -5.34 9.11 -18.53
N ALA A 151 -5.44 8.13 -19.42
CA ALA A 151 -5.26 6.72 -19.09
C ALA A 151 -3.91 6.46 -18.39
N GLY A 152 -2.83 7.07 -18.89
CA GLY A 152 -1.48 6.95 -18.32
C GLY A 152 -1.33 7.50 -16.89
N LYS A 153 -2.28 8.32 -16.40
CA LYS A 153 -2.26 8.85 -15.02
C LYS A 153 -2.74 7.85 -13.98
N TYR A 154 -3.25 6.71 -14.41
CA TYR A 154 -3.83 5.67 -13.56
C TYR A 154 -3.12 4.34 -13.79
N ALA A 155 -3.14 3.49 -12.77
CA ALA A 155 -2.63 2.13 -12.82
C ALA A 155 -3.49 1.27 -11.89
N ILE A 156 -3.98 0.16 -12.43
CA ILE A 156 -4.71 -0.86 -11.65
C ILE A 156 -3.79 -2.03 -11.30
N HIS A 157 -2.51 -1.76 -11.13
CA HIS A 157 -1.54 -2.74 -10.66
C HIS A 157 -1.53 -2.71 -9.12
N GLY A 158 -1.60 -3.88 -8.49
CA GLY A 158 -1.63 -4.01 -7.02
C GLY A 158 -0.52 -3.23 -6.30
N GLY A 159 -0.82 -2.79 -5.07
CA GLY A 159 0.13 -2.06 -4.23
C GLY A 159 -0.33 -0.67 -3.78
N GLY A 160 -1.51 -0.20 -4.16
CA GLY A 160 -2.14 1.01 -3.58
C GLY A 160 -3.34 0.63 -2.73
N VAL A 161 -3.36 1.03 -1.45
CA VAL A 161 -4.41 0.70 -0.48
C VAL A 161 -4.96 1.96 0.20
N PRO A 162 -6.29 2.19 0.18
CA PRO A 162 -6.92 3.30 0.88
C PRO A 162 -7.02 3.06 2.39
N ILE A 163 -6.68 4.11 3.16
CA ILE A 163 -6.90 4.22 4.60
C ILE A 163 -8.08 5.15 4.87
N ARG A 164 -8.98 4.70 5.73
CA ARG A 164 -10.18 5.41 6.19
C ARG A 164 -10.16 5.55 7.70
N VAL A 165 -10.95 6.48 8.23
CA VAL A 165 -11.13 6.65 9.67
C VAL A 165 -12.61 6.56 10.02
N LYS A 166 -12.95 5.84 11.09
CA LYS A 166 -14.34 5.69 11.55
C LYS A 166 -14.99 7.05 11.77
N GLY A 167 -16.15 7.27 11.15
CA GLY A 167 -16.90 8.52 11.30
C GLY A 167 -16.43 9.67 10.40
N VAL A 168 -15.40 9.46 9.58
CA VAL A 168 -14.97 10.42 8.55
C VAL A 168 -15.31 9.86 7.17
N GLU A 169 -15.99 10.66 6.34
CA GLU A 169 -16.31 10.25 4.99
C GLU A 169 -15.08 10.32 4.07
N GLY A 170 -14.96 9.32 3.19
CA GLY A 170 -13.90 9.26 2.19
C GLY A 170 -12.60 8.61 2.65
N ILE A 171 -11.59 8.69 1.79
CA ILE A 171 -10.23 8.21 2.04
C ILE A 171 -9.47 9.33 2.75
N ILE A 172 -8.71 8.99 3.80
CA ILE A 172 -7.88 9.96 4.56
C ILE A 172 -6.43 9.92 4.10
N ALA A 173 -5.93 8.72 3.78
CA ALA A 173 -4.59 8.53 3.25
C ALA A 173 -4.55 7.34 2.29
N VAL A 174 -3.50 7.30 1.46
CA VAL A 174 -3.20 6.16 0.59
C VAL A 174 -1.80 5.67 0.93
N VAL A 175 -1.70 4.35 1.14
CA VAL A 175 -0.43 3.65 1.29
C VAL A 175 -0.10 3.01 -0.05
N VAL A 176 1.10 3.23 -0.55
CA VAL A 176 1.60 2.64 -1.78
C VAL A 176 2.91 1.92 -1.53
N VAL A 177 3.02 0.69 -2.04
CA VAL A 177 4.27 -0.04 -2.22
C VAL A 177 4.46 -0.29 -3.71
N SER A 178 5.68 -0.11 -4.19
CA SER A 178 6.05 -0.29 -5.60
C SER A 178 7.43 -0.93 -5.71
N GLY A 179 7.51 -2.10 -6.34
CA GLY A 179 8.78 -2.73 -6.74
C GLY A 179 8.81 -4.25 -6.67
N LEU A 180 7.84 -4.89 -6.02
CA LEU A 180 7.67 -6.35 -6.05
C LEU A 180 6.72 -6.77 -7.19
N LYS A 181 6.34 -8.04 -7.23
CA LYS A 181 5.16 -8.46 -7.99
C LYS A 181 3.93 -7.75 -7.41
N GLN A 182 2.99 -7.37 -8.26
CA GLN A 182 1.83 -6.56 -7.85
C GLN A 182 0.98 -7.17 -6.70
N ASP A 183 0.90 -8.50 -6.63
CA ASP A 183 0.22 -9.21 -5.54
C ASP A 183 1.04 -9.18 -4.24
N GLU A 184 2.37 -9.23 -4.32
CA GLU A 184 3.28 -9.02 -3.19
C GLU A 184 3.24 -7.56 -2.68
N ASP A 185 3.24 -6.56 -3.59
CA ASP A 185 3.11 -5.13 -3.25
C ASP A 185 1.82 -4.85 -2.46
N HIS A 186 0.68 -5.43 -2.88
CA HIS A 186 -0.58 -5.31 -2.16
C HIS A 186 -0.59 -6.12 -0.86
N GLY A 187 -0.13 -7.37 -0.95
CA GLY A 187 -0.13 -8.33 0.15
C GLY A 187 0.65 -7.84 1.36
N VAL A 188 1.81 -7.21 1.16
CA VAL A 188 2.64 -6.72 2.28
C VAL A 188 1.95 -5.59 3.06
N ILE A 189 1.19 -4.72 2.39
CA ILE A 189 0.45 -3.65 3.05
C ILE A 189 -0.67 -4.25 3.91
N VAL A 190 -1.42 -5.18 3.35
CA VAL A 190 -2.50 -5.91 4.05
C VAL A 190 -1.95 -6.66 5.26
N ASP A 191 -0.86 -7.41 5.07
CA ASP A 191 -0.19 -8.21 6.09
C ASP A 191 0.30 -7.35 7.27
N VAL A 192 0.99 -6.25 6.97
CA VAL A 192 1.51 -5.34 8.00
C VAL A 192 0.39 -4.67 8.79
N ILE A 193 -0.66 -4.15 8.12
CA ILE A 193 -1.78 -3.52 8.82
C ILE A 193 -2.49 -4.54 9.73
N LYS A 194 -2.83 -5.72 9.20
CA LYS A 194 -3.51 -6.77 9.98
C LYS A 194 -2.67 -7.36 11.10
N SER A 195 -1.35 -7.23 11.04
CA SER A 195 -0.44 -7.72 12.07
C SER A 195 -0.17 -6.70 13.18
N ASN A 196 -0.44 -5.41 12.96
CA ASN A 196 -0.06 -4.33 13.88
C ASN A 196 -1.23 -3.43 14.31
N TRP A 197 -2.40 -3.57 13.68
CA TRP A 197 -3.66 -2.97 14.11
C TRP A 197 -4.68 -4.08 14.41
N GLU A 198 -5.52 -3.90 15.43
CA GLU A 198 -6.56 -4.86 15.86
C GLU A 198 -7.99 -4.33 15.73
#